data_AF-A0A519VDT0-F1
#
_entry.id   AF-A0A519VDT0-F1
#
_cell.length_a   1.000
_cell.length_b   1.000
_cell.length_c   1.000
_cell.angle_alpha   90.00
_cell.angle_beta   90.00
_cell.angle_gamma   90.00
#
_symmetry.space_group_name_H-M   'P 1'
#
loop_
_entity.id
_entity.type
_entity.pdbx_description
1 polymer ?
#
loop_
_entity_poly.entity_id
_entity_poly.type
_entity_poly.pdbx_seq_one_letter_code
_entity_poly.pdbx_strand_id
1 'polypeptide(L)'
;MKTKIITLLALAILLVSCGPTISGKDENSFKTSKAKMEEKLDDAEKQKLEIALRVILVKAMKEKFNLPDDPKYKGKSFDDISLAMIDGKTFSGIVDYAEDFLKKDRDDNIKKNELEIDSLIAKKAELEVQNKEIDNFKLTEISISEDSFFDDKQPYLDLTFVNKLNAEVFKYMIQIDVHSKKTGKLVASQQQGNGFSEGDNFKDGEGIAANDTYDYHQPLLSEAVSHSNLWKTAKYPIKDFSAHDLVITAFPVSITTKTKKLVRATNLKSLDKQIAQLKKEITGLKETKGTLDELELTK
;
A
#
# COMPACT_ATOMS: atom_id res chain seq x y z
N MET A 1 -57.43 13.91 54.60
CA MET A 1 -56.08 14.47 54.37
C MET A 1 -55.03 13.35 54.25
N LYS A 2 -54.98 12.58 53.15
CA LYS A 2 -53.89 11.59 52.93
C LYS A 2 -53.46 11.43 51.45
N THR A 3 -54.18 12.02 50.51
CA THR A 3 -53.94 11.86 49.05
C THR A 3 -53.17 12.99 48.38
N LYS A 4 -52.82 14.08 49.10
CA LYS A 4 -52.08 15.22 48.54
C LYS A 4 -50.58 15.25 48.86
N ILE A 5 -50.10 14.33 49.70
CA ILE A 5 -48.68 14.26 50.11
C ILE A 5 -47.88 13.31 49.19
N ILE A 6 -48.54 12.36 48.53
CA ILE A 6 -47.88 11.38 47.65
C ILE A 6 -47.51 11.98 46.29
N THR A 7 -48.22 13.01 45.80
CA THR A 7 -47.90 13.68 44.53
C THR A 7 -46.72 14.67 44.63
N LEU A 8 -46.41 15.18 45.83
CA LEU A 8 -45.28 16.10 46.03
C LEU A 8 -43.94 15.37 46.22
N LEU A 9 -43.97 14.11 46.67
CA LEU A 9 -42.76 13.30 46.87
C LEU A 9 -42.30 12.60 45.57
N ALA A 10 -43.19 12.43 44.58
CA ALA A 10 -42.85 11.90 43.26
C ALA A 10 -42.18 12.94 42.34
N LEU A 11 -42.30 14.25 42.63
CA LEU A 11 -41.69 15.33 41.83
C LEU A 11 -40.26 15.70 42.28
N ALA A 12 -39.87 15.34 43.52
CA ALA A 12 -38.54 15.65 44.06
C ALA A 12 -37.44 14.68 43.57
N ILE A 13 -37.82 13.50 43.04
CA ILE A 13 -36.89 12.49 42.54
C ILE A 13 -36.46 12.79 41.08
N LEU A 14 -37.13 13.71 40.38
CA LEU A 14 -36.72 14.17 39.04
C LEU A 14 -35.66 15.29 39.05
N LEU A 15 -35.23 15.77 40.23
CA LEU A 15 -34.26 16.86 40.36
C LEU A 15 -32.86 16.43 40.85
N VAL A 16 -32.63 15.12 41.00
CA VAL A 16 -31.35 14.58 41.51
C VAL A 16 -30.64 13.76 40.43
N SER A 17 -30.27 14.39 39.32
CA SER A 17 -29.09 13.98 38.54
C SER A 17 -28.52 15.04 37.58
N CYS A 18 -28.86 16.32 37.73
CA CYS A 18 -28.22 17.39 36.93
C CYS A 18 -26.89 17.81 37.56
N GLY A 19 -25.82 17.08 37.24
CA GLY A 19 -24.46 17.59 37.41
C GLY A 19 -24.25 18.91 36.65
N PRO A 20 -23.21 19.70 36.98
CA PRO A 20 -22.87 20.90 36.20
C PRO A 20 -22.67 20.53 34.73
N THR A 21 -23.08 21.43 33.83
CA THR A 21 -22.93 21.26 32.38
C THR A 21 -21.93 22.28 31.85
N ILE A 22 -21.24 21.92 30.77
CA ILE A 22 -20.39 22.85 30.02
C ILE A 22 -21.26 23.80 29.21
N SER A 23 -20.89 25.08 29.17
CA SER A 23 -21.42 26.04 28.21
C SER A 23 -20.40 26.29 27.10
N GLY A 24 -20.75 25.88 25.88
CA GLY A 24 -19.95 26.06 24.66
C GLY A 24 -20.34 27.29 23.83
N LYS A 25 -21.02 28.27 24.43
CA LYS A 25 -21.48 29.48 23.73
C LYS A 25 -20.33 30.38 23.26
N ASP A 26 -19.31 30.49 24.10
CA ASP A 26 -18.11 31.27 23.91
C ASP A 26 -17.03 30.80 24.89
N GLU A 27 -15.80 31.25 24.70
CA GLU A 27 -14.64 30.82 25.49
C GLU A 27 -14.75 31.18 26.99
N ASN A 28 -15.34 32.33 27.33
CA ASN A 28 -15.47 32.77 28.73
C ASN A 28 -16.54 31.95 29.46
N SER A 29 -17.67 31.70 28.80
CA SER A 29 -18.73 30.81 29.26
C SER A 29 -18.21 29.39 29.46
N PHE A 30 -17.36 28.91 28.54
CA PHE A 30 -16.70 27.61 28.65
C PHE A 30 -15.77 27.55 29.87
N LYS A 31 -14.83 28.49 30.00
CA LYS A 31 -13.89 28.53 31.15
C LYS A 31 -14.62 28.54 32.49
N THR A 32 -15.67 29.36 32.60
CA THR A 32 -16.46 29.50 33.83
C THR A 32 -17.23 28.21 34.17
N SER A 33 -17.85 27.58 33.17
CA SER A 33 -18.62 26.35 33.37
C SER A 33 -17.73 25.13 33.60
N LYS A 34 -16.56 25.06 32.95
CA LYS A 34 -15.53 24.03 33.19
C LYS A 34 -15.03 24.07 34.63
N ALA A 35 -14.66 25.26 35.13
CA ALA A 35 -14.21 25.41 36.52
C ALA A 35 -15.25 24.89 37.54
N LYS A 36 -16.54 25.24 37.35
CA LYS A 36 -17.65 24.74 38.19
C LYS A 36 -17.86 23.22 38.09
N MET A 37 -17.54 22.63 36.94
CA MET A 37 -17.55 21.18 36.76
C MET A 37 -16.39 20.54 37.52
N GLU A 38 -15.18 21.04 37.32
CA GLU A 38 -13.94 20.54 37.94
C GLU A 38 -13.97 20.63 39.48
N GLU A 39 -14.68 21.58 40.08
CA GLU A 39 -14.92 21.66 41.53
C GLU A 39 -15.58 20.39 42.12
N LYS A 40 -16.31 19.63 41.30
CA LYS A 40 -17.00 18.41 41.71
C LYS A 40 -16.29 17.12 41.28
N LEU A 41 -15.16 17.24 40.58
CA LEU A 41 -14.40 16.12 40.05
C LEU A 41 -13.14 15.88 40.89
N ASP A 42 -12.80 14.61 41.07
CA ASP A 42 -11.48 14.25 41.57
C ASP A 42 -10.37 14.47 40.51
N ASP A 43 -9.11 14.26 40.89
CA ASP A 43 -7.99 14.54 39.98
C ASP A 43 -7.95 13.59 38.77
N ALA A 44 -8.39 12.33 38.93
CA ALA A 44 -8.46 11.38 37.82
C ALA A 44 -9.59 11.76 36.85
N GLU A 45 -10.74 12.19 37.37
CA GLU A 45 -11.87 12.68 36.58
C GLU A 45 -11.54 13.98 35.85
N LYS A 46 -10.82 14.92 36.49
CA LYS A 46 -10.31 16.13 35.82
C LYS A 46 -9.37 15.79 34.67
N GLN A 47 -8.46 14.84 34.88
CA GLN A 47 -7.57 14.36 33.83
C GLN A 47 -8.36 13.73 32.67
N LYS A 48 -9.36 12.89 33.00
CA LYS A 48 -10.23 12.25 32.00
C LYS A 48 -11.06 13.27 31.22
N LEU A 49 -11.56 14.32 31.88
CA LEU A 49 -12.24 15.44 31.22
C LEU A 49 -11.30 16.15 30.22
N GLU A 50 -10.06 16.42 30.61
CA GLU A 50 -9.07 17.05 29.72
C GLU A 50 -8.76 16.19 28.49
N ILE A 51 -8.59 14.87 28.67
CA ILE A 51 -8.41 13.94 27.54
C ILE A 51 -9.64 13.96 26.64
N ALA A 52 -10.85 13.88 27.21
CA ALA A 52 -12.10 13.91 26.45
C ALA A 52 -12.23 15.17 25.57
N LEU A 53 -11.91 16.34 26.13
CA LEU A 53 -11.95 17.60 25.41
C LEU A 53 -10.95 17.65 24.24
N ARG A 54 -9.74 17.10 24.41
CA ARG A 54 -8.75 16.97 23.32
C ARG A 54 -9.23 16.03 22.22
N VAL A 55 -9.85 14.91 22.59
CA VAL A 55 -10.45 13.96 21.63
C VAL A 55 -11.58 14.63 20.83
N ILE A 56 -12.39 15.47 21.47
CA ILE A 56 -13.45 16.24 20.79
C ILE A 56 -12.87 17.28 19.84
N LEU A 57 -11.75 17.92 20.18
CA LEU A 57 -11.04 18.79 19.26
C LEU A 57 -10.54 18.03 18.02
N VAL A 58 -9.99 16.83 18.19
CA VAL A 58 -9.59 15.95 17.06
C VAL A 58 -10.79 15.58 16.20
N LYS A 59 -11.94 15.27 16.81
CA LYS A 59 -13.20 15.04 16.09
C LYS A 59 -13.61 16.26 15.27
N ALA A 60 -13.58 17.45 15.86
CA ALA A 60 -13.91 18.70 15.17
C ALA A 60 -13.01 18.94 13.96
N MET A 61 -11.70 18.69 14.10
CA MET A 61 -10.75 18.73 12.98
C MET A 61 -11.14 17.74 11.88
N LYS A 62 -11.36 16.46 12.24
CA LYS A 62 -11.70 15.40 11.29
C LYS A 62 -12.99 15.72 10.51
N GLU A 63 -14.04 16.17 11.18
CA GLU A 63 -15.30 16.50 10.51
C GLU A 63 -15.16 17.68 9.56
N LYS A 64 -14.46 18.75 9.99
CA LYS A 64 -14.21 19.90 9.13
C LYS A 64 -13.35 19.55 7.91
N PHE A 65 -12.34 18.70 8.05
CA PHE A 65 -11.53 18.27 6.90
C PHE A 65 -12.31 17.40 5.91
N ASN A 66 -13.21 16.55 6.41
CA ASN A 66 -14.04 15.70 5.56
C ASN A 66 -15.18 16.47 4.88
N LEU A 67 -15.64 17.57 5.49
CA LEU A 67 -16.79 18.36 5.04
C LEU A 67 -16.47 19.88 5.08
N PRO A 68 -15.47 20.36 4.32
CA PRO A 68 -14.98 21.74 4.45
C PRO A 68 -16.01 22.80 4.06
N ASP A 69 -16.97 22.45 3.20
CA ASP A 69 -17.99 23.35 2.69
C ASP A 69 -19.34 23.27 3.42
N ASP A 70 -19.50 22.35 4.38
CA ASP A 70 -20.74 22.25 5.16
C ASP A 70 -20.91 23.53 6.00
N PRO A 71 -22.09 24.19 5.96
CA PRO A 71 -22.39 25.38 6.77
C PRO A 71 -22.12 25.22 8.27
N LYS A 72 -22.13 23.99 8.80
CA LYS A 72 -21.78 23.70 10.19
C LYS A 72 -20.32 24.00 10.51
N TYR A 73 -19.39 23.83 9.56
CA TYR A 73 -17.94 23.91 9.77
C TYR A 73 -17.27 25.05 9.00
N LYS A 74 -17.86 25.47 7.87
CA LYS A 74 -17.30 26.50 7.00
C LYS A 74 -17.10 27.82 7.75
N GLY A 75 -15.89 28.36 7.66
CA GLY A 75 -15.52 29.64 8.29
C GLY A 75 -15.37 29.61 9.81
N LYS A 76 -15.59 28.47 10.49
CA LYS A 76 -15.46 28.35 11.95
C LYS A 76 -14.08 27.84 12.36
N SER A 77 -13.58 28.25 13.53
CA SER A 77 -12.37 27.64 14.10
C SER A 77 -12.66 26.23 14.61
N PHE A 78 -11.61 25.42 14.85
CA PHE A 78 -11.80 24.10 15.47
C PHE A 78 -12.34 24.24 16.90
N ASP A 79 -11.94 25.30 17.61
CA ASP A 79 -12.40 25.60 18.95
C ASP A 79 -13.91 25.88 18.95
N ASP A 80 -14.40 26.75 18.05
CA ASP A 80 -15.85 27.04 17.94
C ASP A 80 -16.68 25.78 17.65
N ILE A 81 -16.15 24.89 16.79
CA ILE A 81 -16.80 23.63 16.46
C ILE A 81 -16.82 22.71 17.69
N SER A 82 -15.69 22.58 18.39
CA SER A 82 -15.55 21.72 19.56
C SER A 82 -16.43 22.20 20.73
N LEU A 83 -16.51 23.52 20.97
CA LEU A 83 -17.39 24.12 21.98
C LEU A 83 -18.86 23.83 21.66
N ALA A 84 -19.28 24.00 20.41
CA ALA A 84 -20.64 23.68 19.98
C ALA A 84 -20.98 22.18 20.14
N MET A 85 -20.00 21.28 20.00
CA MET A 85 -20.21 19.83 20.19
C MET A 85 -20.49 19.45 21.65
N ILE A 86 -20.04 20.26 22.63
CA ILE A 86 -20.12 19.95 24.06
C ILE A 86 -21.07 20.85 24.85
N ASP A 87 -21.66 21.86 24.22
CA ASP A 87 -22.61 22.76 24.88
C ASP A 87 -23.77 21.97 25.52
N GLY A 88 -24.02 22.26 26.79
CA GLY A 88 -25.04 21.60 27.60
C GLY A 88 -24.70 20.20 28.10
N LYS A 89 -23.53 19.62 27.78
CA LYS A 89 -23.16 18.28 28.23
C LYS A 89 -22.63 18.28 29.67
N THR A 90 -22.98 17.25 30.44
CA THR A 90 -22.38 16.93 31.74
C THR A 90 -21.01 16.27 31.54
N PHE A 91 -20.23 16.10 32.63
CA PHE A 91 -18.98 15.35 32.60
C PHE A 91 -19.12 13.97 31.92
N SER A 92 -20.07 13.14 32.38
CA SER A 92 -20.33 11.83 31.78
C SER A 92 -20.72 11.93 30.32
N GLY A 93 -21.57 12.90 29.95
CA GLY A 93 -21.97 13.11 28.56
C GLY A 93 -20.82 13.55 27.65
N ILE A 94 -19.80 14.22 28.17
CA ILE A 94 -18.58 14.58 27.43
C ILE A 94 -17.69 13.35 27.25
N VAL A 95 -17.48 12.58 28.31
CA VAL A 95 -16.70 11.33 28.28
C VAL A 95 -17.32 10.35 27.29
N ASP A 96 -18.61 10.06 27.40
CA ASP A 96 -19.32 9.13 26.52
C ASP A 96 -19.21 9.58 25.06
N TYR A 97 -19.40 10.89 24.80
CA TYR A 97 -19.31 11.44 23.45
C TYR A 97 -17.90 11.31 22.84
N ALA A 98 -16.85 11.47 23.66
CA ALA A 98 -15.48 11.29 23.22
C ALA A 98 -15.15 9.81 22.96
N GLU A 99 -15.57 8.89 23.84
CA GLU A 99 -15.35 7.45 23.66
C GLU A 99 -16.14 6.88 22.48
N ASP A 100 -17.37 7.33 22.26
CA ASP A 100 -18.16 6.95 21.09
C ASP A 100 -17.44 7.34 19.80
N PHE A 101 -16.82 8.52 19.78
CA PHE A 101 -15.99 8.94 18.66
C PHE A 101 -14.76 8.05 18.50
N LEU A 102 -14.01 7.72 19.56
CA LEU A 102 -12.84 6.84 19.47
C LEU A 102 -13.20 5.43 18.94
N LYS A 103 -14.28 4.84 19.45
CA LYS A 103 -14.79 3.53 18.98
C LYS A 103 -15.16 3.61 17.51
N LYS A 104 -15.93 4.63 17.12
CA LYS A 104 -16.33 4.84 15.74
C LYS A 104 -15.13 5.08 14.82
N ASP A 105 -14.16 5.88 15.26
CA ASP A 105 -12.95 6.19 14.50
C ASP A 105 -12.13 4.92 14.25
N ARG A 106 -11.91 4.12 15.29
CA ARG A 106 -11.27 2.80 15.20
C ARG A 106 -11.99 1.90 14.20
N ASP A 107 -13.31 1.76 14.32
CA ASP A 107 -14.11 0.87 13.46
C ASP A 107 -14.11 1.35 12.00
N ASP A 108 -14.21 2.66 11.76
CA ASP A 108 -14.10 3.26 10.43
C ASP A 108 -12.69 3.05 9.83
N ASN A 109 -11.63 3.15 10.63
CA ASN A 109 -10.25 2.91 10.20
C ASN A 109 -10.00 1.42 9.88
N ILE A 110 -10.53 0.51 10.69
CA ILE A 110 -10.49 -0.93 10.39
C ILE A 110 -11.16 -1.20 9.04
N LYS A 111 -12.38 -0.70 8.84
CA LYS A 111 -13.12 -0.90 7.59
C LYS A 111 -12.39 -0.31 6.38
N LYS A 112 -11.81 0.90 6.52
CA LYS A 112 -11.01 1.53 5.47
C LYS A 112 -9.80 0.67 5.10
N ASN A 113 -9.08 0.16 6.09
CA ASN A 113 -7.91 -0.68 5.86
C ASN A 113 -8.29 -2.04 5.25
N GLU A 114 -9.42 -2.63 5.64
CA GLU A 114 -9.95 -3.86 5.03
C GLU A 114 -10.28 -3.66 3.54
N LEU A 115 -10.96 -2.55 3.19
CA LEU A 115 -11.24 -2.20 1.79
C LEU A 115 -9.96 -1.96 0.97
N GLU A 116 -8.95 -1.31 1.55
CA GLU A 116 -7.67 -1.10 0.89
C GLU A 116 -6.93 -2.43 0.66
N ILE A 117 -6.96 -3.35 1.63
CA ILE A 117 -6.40 -4.70 1.47
C ILE A 117 -7.07 -5.42 0.30
N ASP A 118 -8.40 -5.39 0.21
CA ASP A 118 -9.15 -6.04 -0.88
C ASP A 118 -8.76 -5.46 -2.24
N SER A 119 -8.64 -4.13 -2.33
CA SER A 119 -8.16 -3.42 -3.52
C SER A 119 -6.74 -3.85 -3.92
N LEU A 120 -5.81 -3.90 -2.96
CA LEU A 120 -4.43 -4.32 -3.18
C LEU A 120 -4.32 -5.79 -3.60
N ILE A 121 -5.15 -6.68 -3.02
CA ILE A 121 -5.21 -8.09 -3.41
C ILE A 121 -5.72 -8.23 -4.84
N ALA A 122 -6.79 -7.53 -5.21
CA ALA A 122 -7.31 -7.53 -6.57
C ALA A 122 -6.25 -7.02 -7.56
N LYS A 123 -5.57 -5.92 -7.22
CA LYS A 123 -4.50 -5.37 -8.07
C LYS A 123 -3.33 -6.34 -8.21
N LYS A 124 -2.94 -6.99 -7.12
CA LYS A 124 -1.88 -8.03 -7.13
C LYS A 124 -2.27 -9.18 -8.06
N ALA A 125 -3.50 -9.68 -7.97
CA ALA A 125 -3.97 -10.78 -8.81
C ALA A 125 -3.95 -10.41 -10.31
N GLU A 126 -4.36 -9.19 -10.67
CA GLU A 126 -4.28 -8.67 -12.04
C GLU A 126 -2.84 -8.67 -12.55
N LEU A 127 -1.89 -8.14 -11.77
CA LEU A 127 -0.48 -8.08 -12.13
C LEU A 127 0.17 -9.47 -12.21
N GLU A 128 -0.26 -10.42 -11.37
CA GLU A 128 0.19 -11.82 -11.46
C GLU A 128 -0.32 -12.51 -12.72
N VAL A 129 -1.55 -12.26 -13.13
CA VAL A 129 -2.09 -12.74 -14.41
C VAL A 129 -1.30 -12.15 -15.58
N GLN A 130 -1.02 -10.85 -15.54
CA GLN A 130 -0.20 -10.19 -16.55
C GLN A 130 1.23 -10.77 -16.61
N ASN A 131 1.86 -11.02 -15.46
CA ASN A 131 3.18 -11.64 -15.39
C ASN A 131 3.17 -13.07 -15.96
N LYS A 132 2.15 -13.86 -15.66
CA LYS A 132 1.97 -15.20 -16.26
C LYS A 132 1.73 -15.13 -17.77
N GLU A 133 1.05 -14.10 -18.24
CA GLU A 133 0.81 -13.93 -19.66
C GLU A 133 2.09 -13.58 -20.42
N ILE A 134 2.90 -12.65 -19.92
CA ILE A 134 4.18 -12.30 -20.54
C ILE A 134 5.17 -13.50 -20.49
N ASP A 135 5.06 -14.39 -19.51
CA ASP A 135 5.83 -15.64 -19.44
C ASP A 135 5.52 -16.63 -20.59
N ASN A 136 4.42 -16.43 -21.34
CA ASN A 136 4.14 -17.22 -22.53
C ASN A 136 5.08 -16.89 -23.71
N PHE A 137 5.79 -15.76 -23.68
CA PHE A 137 6.94 -15.59 -24.57
C PHE A 137 8.14 -16.25 -23.90
N LYS A 138 8.17 -17.56 -24.06
CA LYS A 138 8.87 -18.47 -23.17
C LYS A 138 10.28 -18.72 -23.68
N LEU A 139 11.28 -18.47 -22.84
CA LEU A 139 12.63 -18.95 -23.10
C LEU A 139 12.65 -20.48 -23.05
N THR A 140 13.21 -21.10 -24.07
CA THR A 140 13.27 -22.56 -24.24
C THR A 140 14.68 -23.11 -24.31
N GLU A 141 15.61 -22.36 -24.91
CA GLU A 141 17.03 -22.71 -24.93
C GLU A 141 17.91 -21.52 -24.58
N ILE A 142 19.02 -21.81 -23.89
CA ILE A 142 20.13 -20.89 -23.65
C ILE A 142 21.40 -21.65 -24.02
N SER A 143 22.25 -21.06 -24.85
CA SER A 143 23.60 -21.54 -25.07
C SER A 143 24.59 -20.39 -25.19
N ILE A 144 25.87 -20.74 -25.14
CA ILE A 144 26.93 -19.84 -25.60
C ILE A 144 27.59 -20.48 -26.81
N SER A 145 27.65 -19.74 -27.91
CA SER A 145 28.35 -20.10 -29.14
C SER A 145 29.67 -19.32 -29.25
N GLU A 146 30.51 -19.70 -30.22
CA GLU A 146 31.67 -18.91 -30.62
C GLU A 146 31.34 -18.26 -31.96
N ASP A 147 31.47 -16.94 -32.03
CA ASP A 147 31.33 -16.20 -33.28
C ASP A 147 32.43 -15.13 -33.39
N SER A 148 32.62 -14.62 -34.61
CA SER A 148 33.67 -13.67 -34.96
C SER A 148 33.16 -12.24 -34.87
N PHE A 149 33.93 -11.38 -34.22
CA PHE A 149 33.70 -9.93 -34.18
C PHE A 149 35.00 -9.19 -34.43
N PHE A 150 35.07 -8.40 -35.51
CA PHE A 150 36.30 -7.76 -35.96
C PHE A 150 37.50 -8.73 -35.99
N ASP A 151 37.31 -9.89 -36.61
CA ASP A 151 38.32 -10.98 -36.78
C ASP A 151 38.74 -11.71 -35.49
N ASP A 152 38.24 -11.30 -34.32
CA ASP A 152 38.47 -12.01 -33.05
C ASP A 152 37.29 -12.94 -32.72
N LYS A 153 37.62 -14.18 -32.36
CA LYS A 153 36.66 -15.17 -31.85
C LYS A 153 36.29 -14.83 -30.41
N GLN A 154 35.00 -14.69 -30.14
CA GLN A 154 34.49 -14.39 -28.80
C GLN A 154 33.21 -15.18 -28.48
N PRO A 155 32.88 -15.37 -27.19
CA PRO A 155 31.63 -16.03 -26.81
C PRO A 155 30.40 -15.16 -27.09
N TYR A 156 29.37 -15.76 -27.66
CA TYR A 156 28.08 -15.14 -27.91
C TYR A 156 26.99 -15.85 -27.12
N LEU A 157 26.06 -15.08 -26.54
CA LEU A 157 24.86 -15.61 -25.90
C LEU A 157 23.77 -15.86 -26.94
N ASP A 158 23.33 -17.12 -27.01
CA ASP A 158 22.18 -17.53 -27.82
C ASP A 158 20.99 -17.81 -26.90
N LEU A 159 19.84 -17.21 -27.20
CA LEU A 159 18.58 -17.43 -26.52
C LEU A 159 17.51 -17.79 -27.55
N THR A 160 16.79 -18.89 -27.33
CA THR A 160 15.63 -19.26 -28.16
C THR A 160 14.35 -19.10 -27.37
N PHE A 161 13.49 -18.19 -27.80
CA PHE A 161 12.16 -18.00 -27.27
C PHE A 161 11.12 -18.69 -28.15
N VAL A 162 10.02 -19.14 -27.55
CA VAL A 162 8.82 -19.55 -28.29
C VAL A 162 7.70 -18.61 -27.93
N ASN A 163 7.06 -18.02 -28.93
CA ASN A 163 5.88 -17.21 -28.72
C ASN A 163 4.66 -18.10 -28.45
N LYS A 164 4.36 -18.41 -27.19
CA LYS A 164 3.12 -19.10 -26.81
C LYS A 164 1.95 -18.16 -26.54
N LEU A 165 2.06 -16.88 -26.91
CA LEU A 165 0.89 -16.01 -26.94
C LEU A 165 0.03 -16.39 -28.14
N ASN A 166 -1.30 -16.28 -27.98
CA ASN A 166 -2.26 -16.41 -29.08
C ASN A 166 -2.31 -15.12 -29.93
N ALA A 167 -1.16 -14.49 -30.15
CA ALA A 167 -1.01 -13.23 -30.86
C ALA A 167 0.43 -13.08 -31.37
N GLU A 168 0.58 -12.35 -32.47
CA GLU A 168 1.88 -11.95 -33.01
C GLU A 168 2.57 -10.92 -32.10
N VAL A 169 3.87 -11.12 -31.85
CA VAL A 169 4.70 -10.23 -31.05
C VAL A 169 5.53 -9.32 -31.96
N PHE A 170 5.30 -8.02 -31.87
CA PHE A 170 5.98 -7.02 -32.71
C PHE A 170 7.18 -6.42 -32.01
N LYS A 171 7.03 -6.11 -30.72
CA LYS A 171 8.10 -5.55 -29.91
C LYS A 171 8.25 -6.32 -28.62
N TYR A 172 9.49 -6.43 -28.18
CA TYR A 172 9.81 -7.07 -26.93
C TYR A 172 11.01 -6.38 -26.27
N MET A 173 11.11 -6.59 -24.97
CA MET A 173 12.28 -6.26 -24.16
C MET A 173 12.56 -7.46 -23.27
N ILE A 174 13.80 -7.94 -23.26
CA ILE A 174 14.27 -9.07 -22.47
C ILE A 174 15.23 -8.54 -21.43
N GLN A 175 15.03 -8.93 -20.17
CA GLN A 175 16.03 -8.82 -19.12
C GLN A 175 16.95 -10.03 -19.20
N ILE A 176 18.26 -9.79 -19.14
CA ILE A 176 19.29 -10.81 -19.09
C ILE A 176 20.13 -10.52 -17.85
N ASP A 177 20.14 -11.47 -16.92
CA ASP A 177 20.94 -11.40 -15.71
C ASP A 177 21.90 -12.59 -15.66
N VAL A 178 23.16 -12.28 -15.40
CA VAL A 178 24.24 -13.25 -15.22
C VAL A 178 24.66 -13.19 -13.76
N HIS A 179 24.57 -14.32 -13.07
CA HIS A 179 24.99 -14.45 -11.67
C HIS A 179 26.15 -15.42 -11.54
N SER A 180 26.98 -15.23 -10.52
CA SER A 180 27.98 -16.21 -10.11
C SER A 180 27.29 -17.43 -9.51
N LYS A 181 27.57 -18.63 -10.03
CA LYS A 181 26.98 -19.87 -9.50
C LYS A 181 27.40 -20.14 -8.05
N LYS A 182 28.66 -19.87 -7.70
CA LYS A 182 29.24 -20.08 -6.37
C LYS A 182 28.70 -19.13 -5.33
N THR A 183 28.53 -17.84 -5.68
CA THR A 183 28.22 -16.79 -4.70
C THR A 183 26.78 -16.30 -4.78
N GLY A 184 26.08 -16.56 -5.88
CA GLY A 184 24.76 -16.01 -6.18
C GLY A 184 24.76 -14.50 -6.47
N LYS A 185 25.92 -13.84 -6.51
CA LYS A 185 26.01 -12.40 -6.79
C LYS A 185 25.79 -12.11 -8.28
N LEU A 186 25.15 -10.98 -8.56
CA LEU A 186 25.03 -10.46 -9.93
C LEU A 186 26.42 -10.11 -10.47
N VAL A 187 26.75 -10.66 -11.64
CA VAL A 187 27.99 -10.43 -12.39
C VAL A 187 27.74 -9.40 -13.49
N ALA A 188 26.67 -9.56 -14.24
CA ALA A 188 26.30 -8.68 -15.35
C ALA A 188 24.77 -8.63 -15.49
N SER A 189 24.24 -7.51 -15.99
CA SER A 189 22.80 -7.33 -16.22
C SER A 189 22.57 -6.39 -17.39
N GLN A 190 21.62 -6.72 -18.25
CA GLN A 190 21.24 -5.90 -19.40
C GLN A 190 19.75 -6.06 -19.72
N GLN A 191 19.13 -4.99 -20.19
CA GLN A 191 17.87 -5.05 -20.93
C GLN A 191 18.13 -4.80 -22.41
N GLN A 192 17.60 -5.68 -23.26
CA GLN A 192 17.78 -5.59 -24.70
C GLN A 192 16.50 -5.99 -25.43
N GLY A 193 16.24 -5.34 -26.56
CA GLY A 193 15.03 -5.56 -27.33
C GLY A 193 14.96 -4.68 -28.55
N ASN A 194 13.89 -4.83 -29.33
CA ASN A 194 13.68 -4.10 -30.58
C ASN A 194 12.76 -2.86 -30.43
N GLY A 195 12.50 -2.42 -29.20
CA GLY A 195 11.92 -1.11 -28.89
C GLY A 195 10.74 -1.12 -27.92
N PHE A 196 10.28 0.09 -27.54
CA PHE A 196 9.18 0.30 -26.57
C PHE A 196 7.91 0.92 -27.16
N SER A 197 7.97 1.40 -28.41
CA SER A 197 6.93 2.26 -28.99
C SER A 197 5.67 1.47 -29.35
N GLU A 198 4.52 2.07 -29.12
CA GLU A 198 3.24 1.61 -29.69
C GLU A 198 3.09 2.24 -31.08
N GLY A 199 2.27 1.66 -31.95
CA GLY A 199 1.98 2.30 -33.24
C GLY A 199 1.06 1.48 -34.13
N ASP A 200 0.16 2.18 -34.81
CA ASP A 200 -0.91 1.62 -35.65
C ASP A 200 -0.42 1.03 -36.99
N ASN A 201 0.91 0.98 -37.18
CA ASN A 201 1.55 0.53 -38.43
C ASN A 201 2.10 -0.91 -38.37
N PHE A 202 1.73 -1.70 -37.36
CA PHE A 202 2.08 -3.13 -37.33
C PHE A 202 1.38 -3.88 -38.47
N LYS A 203 2.14 -4.39 -39.43
CA LYS A 203 1.59 -5.23 -40.52
C LYS A 203 1.69 -6.70 -40.13
N ASP A 204 0.63 -7.47 -40.41
CA ASP A 204 0.64 -8.90 -40.10
C ASP A 204 1.80 -9.59 -40.83
N GLY A 205 2.52 -10.47 -40.12
CA GLY A 205 3.67 -11.21 -40.63
C GLY A 205 5.01 -10.49 -40.52
N GLU A 206 5.06 -9.26 -39.96
CA GLU A 206 6.31 -8.55 -39.66
C GLU A 206 6.82 -8.82 -38.22
N GLY A 207 6.03 -9.48 -37.38
CA GLY A 207 6.39 -9.87 -36.02
C GLY A 207 6.68 -11.37 -35.88
N ILE A 208 6.80 -11.81 -34.63
CA ILE A 208 6.98 -13.23 -34.28
C ILE A 208 5.59 -13.85 -34.17
N ALA A 209 5.23 -14.73 -35.10
CA ALA A 209 3.89 -15.31 -35.12
C ALA A 209 3.62 -16.19 -33.88
N ALA A 210 2.34 -16.49 -33.64
CA ALA A 210 1.95 -17.38 -32.56
C ALA A 210 2.51 -18.80 -32.80
N ASN A 211 3.10 -19.37 -31.76
CA ASN A 211 3.85 -20.63 -31.72
C ASN A 211 5.20 -20.66 -32.44
N ASP A 212 5.63 -19.57 -33.08
CA ASP A 212 6.93 -19.50 -33.73
C ASP A 212 8.07 -19.33 -32.72
N THR A 213 9.26 -19.72 -33.17
CA THR A 213 10.52 -19.53 -32.45
C THR A 213 11.12 -18.17 -32.80
N TYR A 214 11.76 -17.55 -31.81
CA TYR A 214 12.56 -16.35 -31.97
C TYR A 214 13.95 -16.59 -31.41
N ASP A 215 14.95 -16.61 -32.30
CA ASP A 215 16.34 -16.75 -31.94
C ASP A 215 16.96 -15.36 -31.75
N TYR A 216 17.58 -15.20 -30.58
CA TYR A 216 18.25 -13.98 -30.18
C TYR A 216 19.73 -14.29 -29.94
N HIS A 217 20.60 -13.57 -30.63
CA HIS A 217 22.03 -13.80 -30.65
C HIS A 217 22.78 -12.49 -30.43
N GLN A 218 23.67 -12.44 -29.45
CA GLN A 218 24.47 -11.26 -29.14
C GLN A 218 25.81 -11.62 -28.51
N PRO A 219 26.81 -10.73 -28.51
CA PRO A 219 28.03 -10.94 -27.73
C PRO A 219 27.70 -11.18 -26.26
N LEU A 220 28.41 -12.11 -25.61
CA LEU A 220 28.27 -12.27 -24.17
C LEU A 220 28.69 -10.98 -23.46
N LEU A 221 27.98 -10.61 -22.40
CA LEU A 221 28.26 -9.42 -21.59
C LEU A 221 29.73 -9.39 -21.13
N SER A 222 30.38 -8.23 -21.28
CA SER A 222 31.83 -8.09 -21.06
C SER A 222 32.29 -8.49 -19.65
N GLU A 223 31.45 -8.23 -18.65
CA GLU A 223 31.66 -8.58 -17.26
C GLU A 223 31.55 -10.09 -17.04
N ALA A 224 30.64 -10.76 -17.75
CA ALA A 224 30.52 -12.22 -17.74
C ALA A 224 31.69 -12.89 -18.46
N VAL A 225 32.19 -12.29 -19.56
CA VAL A 225 33.43 -12.73 -20.22
C VAL A 225 34.60 -12.62 -19.25
N SER A 226 34.76 -11.48 -18.58
CA SER A 226 35.87 -11.22 -17.65
C SER A 226 35.82 -12.08 -16.37
N HIS A 227 34.64 -12.60 -16.01
CA HIS A 227 34.44 -13.46 -14.84
C HIS A 227 35.10 -14.84 -14.95
N SER A 228 35.39 -15.31 -16.17
CA SER A 228 36.00 -16.61 -16.41
C SER A 228 37.11 -16.54 -17.44
N ASN A 229 38.25 -17.21 -17.17
CA ASN A 229 39.34 -17.34 -18.14
C ASN A 229 39.18 -18.55 -19.06
N LEU A 230 38.12 -19.36 -18.88
CA LEU A 230 37.95 -20.64 -19.57
C LEU A 230 37.45 -20.50 -21.02
N TRP A 231 36.98 -19.31 -21.43
CA TRP A 231 36.43 -19.07 -22.78
C TRP A 231 37.42 -19.42 -23.90
N LYS A 232 38.71 -19.19 -23.68
CA LYS A 232 39.79 -19.43 -24.66
C LYS A 232 39.99 -20.90 -25.00
N THR A 233 39.56 -21.79 -24.11
CA THR A 233 39.74 -23.25 -24.24
C THR A 233 38.41 -23.99 -24.25
N ALA A 234 37.30 -23.25 -24.25
CA ALA A 234 35.98 -23.83 -24.19
C ALA A 234 35.64 -24.57 -25.49
N LYS A 235 34.82 -25.61 -25.38
CA LYS A 235 34.21 -26.28 -26.52
C LYS A 235 32.78 -25.77 -26.66
N TYR A 236 32.48 -25.18 -27.80
CA TYR A 236 31.17 -24.61 -28.11
C TYR A 236 30.31 -25.62 -28.90
N PRO A 237 28.96 -25.53 -28.81
CA PRO A 237 28.19 -24.64 -27.94
C PRO A 237 28.21 -25.11 -26.47
N ILE A 238 28.23 -24.17 -25.54
CA ILE A 238 28.17 -24.42 -24.09
C ILE A 238 26.71 -24.34 -23.66
N LYS A 239 26.18 -25.43 -23.08
CA LYS A 239 24.84 -25.47 -22.46
C LYS A 239 24.88 -25.59 -20.93
N ASP A 240 26.01 -26.05 -20.38
CA ASP A 240 26.27 -26.05 -18.94
C ASP A 240 27.33 -25.00 -18.61
N PHE A 241 26.90 -23.92 -17.96
CA PHE A 241 27.76 -22.79 -17.62
C PHE A 241 28.51 -22.97 -16.29
N SER A 242 28.33 -24.11 -15.62
CA SER A 242 28.88 -24.37 -14.28
C SER A 242 30.40 -24.25 -14.22
N ALA A 243 31.10 -24.72 -15.26
CA ALA A 243 32.56 -24.61 -15.34
C ALA A 243 33.04 -23.15 -15.32
N HIS A 244 32.22 -22.23 -15.87
CA HIS A 244 32.51 -20.79 -15.94
C HIS A 244 32.02 -20.02 -14.72
N ASP A 245 31.51 -20.72 -13.69
CA ASP A 245 30.88 -20.11 -12.51
C ASP A 245 29.68 -19.20 -12.86
N LEU A 246 28.92 -19.51 -13.91
CA LEU A 246 27.79 -18.67 -14.31
C LEU A 246 26.44 -19.38 -14.16
N VAL A 247 25.41 -18.58 -13.84
CA VAL A 247 24.00 -18.89 -14.01
C VAL A 247 23.39 -17.75 -14.82
N ILE A 248 22.85 -18.05 -16.00
CA ILE A 248 22.25 -17.07 -16.90
C ILE A 248 20.75 -17.23 -16.82
N THR A 249 20.05 -16.14 -16.55
CA THR A 249 18.59 -16.06 -16.60
C THR A 249 18.19 -14.99 -17.60
N ALA A 250 17.24 -15.31 -18.47
CA ALA A 250 16.64 -14.33 -19.36
C ALA A 250 15.12 -14.44 -19.33
N PHE A 251 14.42 -13.31 -19.36
CA PHE A 251 12.96 -13.29 -19.35
C PHE A 251 12.41 -12.00 -19.98
N PRO A 252 11.23 -12.05 -20.61
CA PRO A 252 10.60 -10.85 -21.16
C PRO A 252 10.15 -9.90 -20.05
N VAL A 253 10.49 -8.62 -20.17
CA VAL A 253 10.01 -7.53 -19.30
C VAL A 253 8.94 -6.67 -19.94
N SER A 254 8.88 -6.61 -21.27
CA SER A 254 7.71 -6.07 -21.97
C SER A 254 7.51 -6.73 -23.32
N ILE A 255 6.25 -6.82 -23.74
CA ILE A 255 5.85 -7.36 -25.04
C ILE A 255 4.74 -6.49 -25.60
N THR A 256 4.79 -6.16 -26.88
CA THR A 256 3.73 -5.46 -27.59
C THR A 256 3.21 -6.32 -28.73
N THR A 257 1.91 -6.58 -28.69
CA THR A 257 1.14 -7.16 -29.79
C THR A 257 0.34 -6.05 -30.48
N LYS A 258 -0.42 -6.36 -31.53
CA LYS A 258 -1.35 -5.39 -32.16
C LYS A 258 -2.38 -4.82 -31.20
N THR A 259 -2.86 -5.62 -30.25
CA THR A 259 -4.03 -5.27 -29.43
C THR A 259 -3.67 -4.76 -28.05
N LYS A 260 -2.46 -5.06 -27.56
CA LYS A 260 -2.05 -4.67 -26.21
C LYS A 260 -0.54 -4.66 -26.01
N LYS A 261 -0.15 -3.99 -24.94
CA LYS A 261 1.19 -4.03 -24.38
C LYS A 261 1.14 -4.68 -23.00
N LEU A 262 2.02 -5.66 -22.80
CA LEU A 262 2.24 -6.33 -21.53
C LEU A 262 3.56 -5.84 -20.95
N VAL A 263 3.57 -5.50 -19.66
CA VAL A 263 4.79 -5.06 -18.95
C VAL A 263 4.93 -5.87 -17.67
N ARG A 264 6.07 -6.48 -17.42
CA ARG A 264 6.27 -7.25 -16.19
C ARG A 264 6.18 -6.36 -14.97
N ALA A 265 5.31 -6.71 -14.04
CA ALA A 265 5.16 -6.03 -12.76
C ALA A 265 6.34 -6.36 -11.85
N THR A 266 7.03 -5.33 -11.35
CA THR A 266 8.18 -5.44 -10.43
C THR A 266 7.82 -5.15 -8.97
N ASN A 267 6.61 -4.62 -8.72
CA ASN A 267 6.17 -4.11 -7.43
C ASN A 267 5.35 -5.12 -6.59
N LEU A 268 5.20 -6.38 -7.01
CA LEU A 268 4.42 -7.40 -6.27
C LEU A 268 4.86 -7.53 -4.80
N LYS A 269 6.17 -7.54 -4.55
CA LYS A 269 6.72 -7.58 -3.17
C LYS A 269 6.38 -6.32 -2.35
N SER A 270 6.21 -5.18 -3.00
CA SER A 270 5.80 -3.93 -2.33
C SER A 270 4.33 -4.02 -1.92
N LEU A 271 3.47 -4.57 -2.79
CA LEU A 271 2.05 -4.81 -2.47
C LEU A 271 1.92 -5.76 -1.27
N ASP A 272 2.71 -6.84 -1.23
CA ASP A 272 2.72 -7.77 -0.09
C ASP A 272 3.09 -7.08 1.23
N LYS A 273 4.09 -6.20 1.19
CA LYS A 273 4.49 -5.41 2.38
C LYS A 273 3.37 -4.47 2.83
N GLN A 274 2.70 -3.79 1.89
CA GLN A 274 1.58 -2.90 2.20
C GLN A 274 0.40 -3.66 2.82
N ILE A 275 0.02 -4.80 2.22
CA ILE A 275 -1.03 -5.68 2.75
C ILE A 275 -0.67 -6.16 4.16
N ALA A 276 0.57 -6.59 4.39
CA ALA A 276 1.02 -7.04 5.71
C ALA A 276 1.00 -5.92 6.75
N GLN A 277 1.41 -4.71 6.37
CA GLN A 277 1.38 -3.53 7.24
C GLN A 277 -0.06 -3.16 7.63
N LEU A 278 -0.99 -3.10 6.68
CA LEU A 278 -2.41 -2.82 6.95
C LEU A 278 -3.04 -3.89 7.85
N LYS A 279 -2.71 -5.17 7.65
CA LYS A 279 -3.16 -6.27 8.52
C LYS A 279 -2.63 -6.11 9.95
N LYS A 280 -1.38 -5.68 10.11
CA LYS A 280 -0.78 -5.39 11.42
C LYS A 280 -1.51 -4.23 12.10
N GLU A 281 -1.80 -3.15 11.35
CA GLU A 281 -2.56 -2.00 11.85
C GLU A 281 -3.98 -2.40 12.28
N ILE A 282 -4.69 -3.20 11.48
CA ILE A 282 -6.01 -3.73 11.86
C ILE A 282 -5.93 -4.56 13.14
N THR A 283 -4.89 -5.39 13.29
CA THR A 283 -4.71 -6.21 14.49
C THR A 283 -4.51 -5.32 15.71
N GLY A 284 -3.63 -4.31 15.62
CA GLY A 284 -3.43 -3.34 16.69
C GLY A 284 -4.70 -2.55 17.02
N LEU A 285 -5.47 -2.12 16.01
CA LEU A 285 -6.75 -1.46 16.23
C LEU A 285 -7.77 -2.39 16.92
N LYS A 286 -7.82 -3.67 16.57
CA LYS A 286 -8.74 -4.64 17.21
C LYS A 286 -8.40 -4.95 18.66
N GLU A 287 -7.17 -4.68 19.09
CA GLU A 287 -6.74 -4.80 20.49
C GLU A 287 -7.14 -3.59 21.35
N THR A 288 -7.45 -2.44 20.74
CA THR A 288 -7.89 -1.25 21.48
C THR A 288 -9.38 -1.27 21.76
N LYS A 289 -9.77 -0.80 22.94
CA LYS A 289 -11.17 -0.65 23.36
C LYS A 289 -11.82 0.61 22.79
N GLY A 290 -11.02 1.61 22.42
CA GLY A 290 -11.50 2.92 21.98
C GLY A 290 -11.99 3.74 23.18
N THR A 291 -11.24 3.71 24.28
CA THR A 291 -11.61 4.40 25.54
C THR A 291 -10.57 5.46 25.91
N LEU A 292 -10.97 6.45 26.70
CA LEU A 292 -10.05 7.52 27.11
C LEU A 292 -8.89 7.00 27.99
N ASP A 293 -9.10 5.88 28.68
CA ASP A 293 -8.10 5.27 29.58
C ASP A 293 -6.88 4.71 28.81
N GLU A 294 -6.98 4.59 27.49
CA GLU A 294 -5.90 4.14 26.60
C GLU A 294 -5.05 5.31 26.08
N LEU A 295 -5.40 6.55 26.44
CA LEU A 295 -4.72 7.77 25.99
C LEU A 295 -3.94 8.39 27.14
N GLU A 296 -2.66 8.64 26.90
CA GLU A 296 -1.82 9.41 27.83
C GLU A 296 -1.76 10.87 27.38
N LEU A 297 -1.88 11.78 28.35
CA LEU A 297 -1.55 13.18 28.12
C LEU A 297 -0.03 13.29 28.02
N THR A 298 0.50 13.49 26.81
CA THR A 298 1.88 13.95 26.65
C THR A 298 2.01 15.31 27.34
N LYS A 299 2.91 15.38 28.32
CA LYS A 299 3.25 16.59 29.08
C LYS A 299 4.02 17.60 28.23
#